data_AF-A0A9N9BF91-F1
#
_entry.id   AF-A0A9N9BF91-F1
#
_cell.length_a   1.000
_cell.length_b   1.000
_cell.length_c   1.000
_cell.angle_alpha   90.00
_cell.angle_beta   90.00
_cell.angle_gamma   90.00
#
_symmetry.space_group_name_H-M   'P 1'
#
loop_
_entity.id
_entity.type
_entity.pdbx_description
1 polymer ?
#
loop_
_entity_poly.entity_id
_entity_poly.type
_entity_poly.pdbx_seq_one_letter_code
_entity_poly.pdbx_strand_id
1 'polypeptide(L)'
;MKFVTAVFKAYLSEQNIDHLGSSLKKAGMDNKLMEFFPPNKRDEEYFARYFEAEDMKQLVEYHNQKQKNSMKEQTIDHVKEMLKAENTPTEESDFVKVVWESMMQAVDWGSRAEQIESQALRQVKQCSTILGAFATNPKTELALIQKVQTYCYEDTKLMKHFRQIVQILYNEDVVSESAILYWFEKGAVNSGKTVFLKQMEPFVQWLKTVDSESEED
;
A
#
# COMPACT_ATOMS: atom_id res chain seq x y z
N MET A 1 14.05 -11.55 30.50
CA MET A 1 13.13 -10.40 30.41
C MET A 1 13.67 -9.12 31.04
N LYS A 2 13.96 -9.05 32.35
CA LYS A 2 14.41 -7.78 32.99
C LYS A 2 15.54 -7.04 32.26
N PHE A 3 16.57 -7.75 31.79
CA PHE A 3 17.66 -7.16 31.00
C PHE A 3 17.16 -6.50 29.71
N VAL A 4 16.39 -7.23 28.89
CA VAL A 4 15.86 -6.73 27.61
C VAL A 4 14.94 -5.52 27.84
N THR A 5 14.07 -5.60 28.86
CA THR A 5 13.21 -4.48 29.27
C THR A 5 14.02 -3.25 29.64
N ALA A 6 15.09 -3.41 30.44
CA ALA A 6 15.96 -2.29 30.80
C ALA A 6 16.68 -1.68 29.59
N VAL A 7 17.18 -2.52 28.67
CA VAL A 7 17.83 -2.07 27.44
C VAL A 7 16.85 -1.29 26.56
N PHE A 8 15.64 -1.81 26.33
CA PHE A 8 14.64 -1.11 25.53
C PHE A 8 14.16 0.18 26.18
N LYS A 9 13.98 0.21 27.50
CA LYS A 9 13.65 1.45 28.23
C LYS A 9 14.74 2.50 28.09
N ALA A 10 16.00 2.13 28.30
CA ALA A 10 17.12 3.04 28.13
C ALA A 10 17.19 3.56 26.69
N TYR A 11 17.06 2.67 25.71
CA TYR A 11 17.07 3.06 24.30
C TYR A 11 15.93 4.02 23.94
N LEU A 12 14.70 3.71 24.36
CA LEU A 12 13.51 4.52 24.08
C LEU A 12 13.49 5.85 24.85
N SER A 13 14.37 6.02 25.83
CA SER A 13 14.58 7.32 26.49
C SER A 13 15.46 8.27 25.65
N GLU A 14 16.24 7.75 24.72
CA GLU A 14 17.15 8.52 23.86
C GLU A 14 16.68 8.59 22.41
N GLN A 15 15.96 7.57 21.93
CA GLN A 15 15.56 7.39 20.53
C GLN A 15 14.11 6.94 20.40
N ASN A 16 13.51 7.11 19.22
CA ASN A 16 12.13 6.70 18.97
C ASN A 16 12.02 5.20 18.61
N ILE A 17 10.76 4.73 18.53
CA ILE A 17 10.45 3.33 18.23
C ILE A 17 10.91 2.88 16.84
N ASP A 18 10.91 3.77 15.85
CA ASP A 18 11.34 3.46 14.48
C ASP A 18 12.85 3.21 14.40
N HIS A 19 13.64 4.00 15.16
CA HIS A 19 15.08 3.82 15.26
C HIS A 19 15.44 2.52 16.01
N LEU A 20 14.68 2.19 17.06
CA LEU A 20 14.80 0.90 17.74
C LEU A 20 14.49 -0.26 16.77
N GLY A 21 13.38 -0.18 16.05
CA GLY A 21 12.97 -1.17 15.04
C GLY A 21 14.03 -1.39 13.96
N SER A 22 14.59 -0.30 13.43
CA SER A 22 15.69 -0.34 12.45
C SER A 22 16.95 -0.99 13.02
N SER A 23 17.29 -0.72 14.27
CA SER A 23 18.44 -1.33 14.95
C SER A 23 18.23 -2.82 15.22
N LEU A 24 17.03 -3.21 15.64
CA LEU A 24 16.67 -4.62 15.78
C LEU A 24 16.79 -5.37 14.45
N LYS A 25 16.38 -4.75 13.35
CA LYS A 25 16.48 -5.33 12.00
C LYS A 25 17.94 -5.53 11.59
N LYS A 26 18.79 -4.53 11.79
CA LYS A 26 20.24 -4.64 11.55
C LYS A 26 20.90 -5.75 12.36
N ALA A 27 20.39 -6.01 13.58
CA ALA A 27 20.87 -7.07 14.45
C ALA A 27 20.22 -8.45 14.18
N GLY A 28 19.28 -8.57 13.24
CA GLY A 28 18.55 -9.82 12.96
C GLY A 28 17.66 -10.29 14.13
N MET A 29 17.22 -9.36 14.98
CA MET A 29 16.39 -9.61 16.17
C MET A 29 14.94 -9.15 16.01
N ASP A 30 14.64 -8.49 14.92
CA ASP A 30 13.35 -7.85 14.65
C ASP A 30 12.18 -8.84 14.59
N ASN A 31 12.40 -10.09 14.16
CA ASN A 31 11.40 -11.16 14.17
C ASN A 31 11.48 -12.06 15.41
N LYS A 32 12.33 -11.72 16.38
CA LYS A 32 12.65 -12.57 17.55
C LYS A 32 12.22 -11.96 18.88
N LEU A 33 11.41 -10.90 18.86
CA LEU A 33 10.93 -10.23 20.07
C LEU A 33 10.24 -11.21 21.04
N MET A 34 9.47 -12.17 20.51
CA MET A 34 8.82 -13.20 21.30
C MET A 34 9.80 -14.21 21.89
N GLU A 35 10.98 -14.40 21.29
CA GLU A 35 11.97 -15.37 21.77
C GLU A 35 12.60 -14.98 23.11
N PHE A 36 12.57 -13.69 23.46
CA PHE A 36 13.03 -13.20 24.77
C PHE A 36 12.19 -13.75 25.93
N PHE A 37 10.92 -14.09 25.67
CA PHE A 37 10.03 -14.68 26.66
C PHE A 37 10.26 -16.20 26.78
N PRO A 38 10.08 -16.77 27.99
CA PRO A 38 10.03 -18.22 28.17
C PRO A 38 9.02 -18.87 27.20
N PRO A 39 9.26 -20.08 26.68
CA PRO A 39 8.41 -20.71 25.67
C PRO A 39 6.92 -20.76 26.03
N ASN A 40 6.59 -20.96 27.31
CA ASN A 40 5.22 -21.01 27.84
C ASN A 40 4.55 -19.62 28.01
N LYS A 41 5.23 -18.54 27.61
CA LYS A 41 4.76 -17.14 27.71
C LYS A 41 4.90 -16.40 26.38
N ARG A 42 5.18 -17.11 25.29
CA ARG A 42 5.26 -16.55 23.93
C ARG A 42 3.85 -16.45 23.36
N ASP A 43 3.10 -15.50 23.89
CA ASP A 43 1.71 -15.24 23.56
C ASP A 43 1.52 -13.73 23.37
N GLU A 44 0.73 -13.33 22.37
CA GLU A 44 0.56 -11.92 21.99
C GLU A 44 -0.13 -11.10 23.10
N GLU A 45 -1.11 -11.69 23.79
CA GLU A 45 -1.78 -11.03 24.90
C GLU A 45 -0.83 -10.86 26.09
N TYR A 46 0.01 -11.88 26.34
CA TYR A 46 1.06 -11.78 27.35
C TYR A 46 2.10 -10.70 26.99
N PHE A 47 2.55 -10.65 25.74
CA PHE A 47 3.50 -9.65 25.24
C PHE A 47 2.97 -8.23 25.45
N ALA A 48 1.74 -7.97 25.00
CA ALA A 48 1.07 -6.69 25.14
C ALA A 48 0.96 -6.28 26.61
N ARG A 49 0.39 -7.15 27.44
CA ARG A 49 0.21 -6.89 28.88
C ARG A 49 1.53 -6.63 29.60
N TYR A 50 2.59 -7.37 29.28
CA TYR A 50 3.89 -7.21 29.92
C TYR A 50 4.53 -5.86 29.58
N PHE A 51 4.56 -5.48 28.29
CA PHE A 51 5.20 -4.23 27.88
C PHE A 51 4.36 -2.99 28.18
N GLU A 52 3.02 -3.09 28.19
CA GLU A 52 2.16 -2.00 28.66
C GLU A 52 2.33 -1.75 30.17
N ALA A 53 2.45 -2.79 30.98
CA ALA A 53 2.75 -2.66 32.42
C ALA A 53 4.14 -2.06 32.70
N GLU A 54 5.02 -2.04 31.70
CA GLU A 54 6.34 -1.43 31.73
C GLU A 54 6.37 -0.08 30.98
N ASP A 55 5.22 0.56 30.73
CA ASP A 55 5.07 1.85 30.06
C ASP A 55 5.60 1.89 28.60
N MET A 56 5.66 0.75 27.92
CA MET A 56 6.16 0.60 26.55
C MET A 56 5.07 0.26 25.53
N LYS A 57 3.91 0.93 25.62
CA LYS A 57 2.80 0.73 24.66
C LYS A 57 3.20 0.91 23.19
N GLN A 58 4.10 1.85 22.92
CA GLN A 58 4.65 2.08 21.57
C GLN A 58 5.35 0.84 20.98
N LEU A 59 5.99 0.01 21.81
CA LEU A 59 6.63 -1.23 21.36
C LEU A 59 5.59 -2.29 20.99
N VAL A 60 4.47 -2.34 21.73
CA VAL A 60 3.34 -3.23 21.44
C VAL A 60 2.69 -2.84 20.11
N GLU A 61 2.42 -1.55 19.91
CA GLU A 61 1.87 -1.03 18.66
C GLU A 61 2.79 -1.31 17.46
N TYR A 62 4.10 -1.09 17.63
CA TYR A 62 5.10 -1.40 16.61
C TYR A 62 5.13 -2.89 16.24
N HIS A 63 5.16 -3.78 17.24
CA HIS A 63 5.15 -5.23 17.03
C HIS A 63 3.88 -5.70 16.29
N ASN A 64 2.71 -5.23 16.71
CA ASN A 64 1.43 -5.55 16.07
C ASN A 64 1.39 -5.07 14.61
N GLN A 65 1.83 -3.84 14.35
CA GLN A 65 1.89 -3.29 13.00
C GLN A 65 2.85 -4.10 12.12
N LYS A 66 4.00 -4.49 12.67
CA LYS A 66 4.97 -5.32 11.96
C LYS A 66 4.43 -6.70 11.62
N GLN A 67 3.79 -7.39 12.56
CA GLN A 67 3.17 -8.69 12.29
C GLN A 67 2.11 -8.59 11.21
N LYS A 68 1.26 -7.57 11.28
CA LYS A 68 0.24 -7.31 10.26
C LYS A 68 0.85 -7.12 8.87
N ASN A 69 1.95 -6.37 8.76
CA ASN A 69 2.67 -6.18 7.49
C ASN A 69 3.27 -7.50 6.99
N SER A 70 3.89 -8.30 7.88
CA SER A 70 4.47 -9.60 7.50
C SER A 70 3.42 -10.60 7.00
N MET A 71 2.24 -10.65 7.64
CA MET A 71 1.12 -11.48 7.15
C MET A 71 0.62 -11.01 5.77
N LYS A 72 0.58 -9.69 5.54
CA LYS A 72 0.19 -9.11 4.25
C LYS A 72 1.17 -9.54 3.14
N GLU A 73 2.48 -9.47 3.40
CA GLU A 73 3.52 -9.91 2.48
C GLU A 73 3.41 -11.41 2.17
N GLN A 74 3.27 -12.26 3.20
CA GLN A 74 3.09 -13.71 3.02
C GLN A 74 1.85 -14.04 2.17
N THR A 75 0.75 -13.32 2.38
CA THR A 75 -0.48 -13.50 1.59
C THR A 75 -0.27 -13.11 0.14
N ILE A 76 0.42 -12.00 -0.11
CA ILE A 76 0.77 -11.54 -1.47
C ILE A 76 1.62 -12.59 -2.19
N ASP A 77 2.65 -13.13 -1.52
CA ASP A 77 3.53 -14.15 -2.09
C ASP A 77 2.76 -15.42 -2.42
N HIS A 78 1.88 -15.87 -1.53
CA HIS A 78 1.02 -17.02 -1.79
C HIS A 78 0.10 -16.81 -2.99
N VAL A 79 -0.52 -15.63 -3.12
CA VAL A 79 -1.36 -15.30 -4.29
C VAL A 79 -0.52 -15.29 -5.58
N LYS A 80 0.70 -14.73 -5.55
CA LYS A 80 1.61 -14.76 -6.70
C LYS A 80 1.99 -16.18 -7.11
N GLU A 81 2.20 -17.07 -6.14
CA GLU A 81 2.47 -18.49 -6.41
C GLU A 81 1.26 -19.19 -7.03
N MET A 82 0.06 -18.96 -6.50
CA MET A 82 -1.19 -19.50 -7.07
C MET A 82 -1.38 -19.06 -8.53
N LEU A 83 -1.19 -17.78 -8.82
CA LEU A 83 -1.33 -17.22 -10.17
C LEU A 83 -0.30 -17.80 -11.16
N LYS A 84 0.92 -18.11 -10.70
CA LYS A 84 1.93 -18.79 -11.51
C LYS A 84 1.59 -20.27 -11.75
N ALA A 85 0.91 -20.91 -10.80
CA ALA A 85 0.58 -22.33 -10.87
C ALA A 85 -0.62 -22.65 -11.79
N GLU A 86 -1.48 -21.67 -12.10
CA GLU A 86 -2.70 -21.90 -12.89
C GLU A 86 -2.47 -22.27 -14.37
N ASN A 87 -1.23 -22.37 -14.86
CA ASN A 87 -0.89 -22.76 -16.26
C ASN A 87 -1.59 -21.92 -17.35
N THR A 88 -2.26 -20.83 -16.98
CA THR A 88 -2.80 -19.85 -17.90
C THR A 88 -1.65 -18.93 -18.33
N PRO A 89 -1.39 -18.76 -19.64
CA PRO A 89 -0.48 -17.74 -20.14
C PRO A 89 -1.14 -16.37 -19.97
N THR A 90 -1.25 -15.93 -18.72
CA THR A 90 -1.77 -14.61 -18.35
C THR A 90 -0.58 -13.69 -18.14
N GLU A 91 -0.57 -12.53 -18.80
CA GLU A 91 0.52 -11.57 -18.63
C GLU A 91 0.47 -10.94 -17.24
N GLU A 92 1.61 -10.48 -16.70
CA GLU A 92 1.63 -9.77 -15.40
C GLU A 92 0.66 -8.58 -15.36
N SER A 93 0.45 -7.93 -16.51
CA SER A 93 -0.50 -6.83 -16.68
C SER A 93 -1.97 -7.24 -16.54
N ASP A 94 -2.29 -8.53 -16.60
CA ASP A 94 -3.64 -9.02 -16.34
C ASP A 94 -3.85 -9.32 -14.86
N PHE A 95 -2.82 -9.79 -14.16
CA PHE A 95 -2.90 -9.99 -12.71
C PHE A 95 -3.22 -8.70 -11.96
N VAL A 96 -2.58 -7.58 -12.32
CA VAL A 96 -2.88 -6.29 -11.68
C VAL A 96 -4.33 -5.84 -11.91
N LYS A 97 -4.92 -6.18 -13.07
CA LYS A 97 -6.35 -5.90 -13.35
C LYS A 97 -7.27 -6.77 -12.50
N VAL A 98 -6.94 -8.06 -12.35
CA VAL A 98 -7.69 -9.00 -11.50
C VAL A 98 -7.63 -8.59 -10.03
N VAL A 99 -6.46 -8.14 -9.56
CA VAL A 99 -6.29 -7.63 -8.19
C VAL A 99 -7.17 -6.40 -7.96
N TRP A 100 -7.18 -5.46 -8.91
CA TRP A 100 -8.07 -4.29 -8.85
C TRP A 100 -9.56 -4.70 -8.78
N GLU A 101 -9.99 -5.60 -9.66
CA GLU A 101 -11.38 -6.09 -9.68
C GLU A 101 -11.77 -6.75 -8.37
N SER A 102 -10.93 -7.67 -7.88
CA SER A 102 -11.16 -8.39 -6.62
C SER A 102 -11.26 -7.42 -5.43
N MET A 103 -10.37 -6.42 -5.39
CA MET A 103 -10.37 -5.37 -4.38
C MET A 103 -11.67 -4.55 -4.39
N MET A 104 -12.17 -4.20 -5.57
CA MET A 104 -13.38 -3.40 -5.70
C MET A 104 -14.66 -4.21 -5.46
N GLN A 105 -14.66 -5.51 -5.78
CA GLN A 105 -15.77 -6.42 -5.51
C GLN A 105 -15.88 -6.83 -4.04
N ALA A 106 -14.77 -6.79 -3.29
CA ALA A 106 -14.75 -7.14 -1.86
C ALA A 106 -15.48 -6.12 -0.97
N VAL A 107 -15.87 -4.96 -1.51
CA VAL A 107 -16.53 -3.88 -0.76
C VAL A 107 -18.03 -3.90 -1.04
N ASP A 108 -18.84 -3.91 0.03
CA ASP A 108 -20.24 -3.55 -0.07
C ASP A 108 -20.38 -2.02 -0.06
N TRP A 109 -20.50 -1.47 -1.26
CA TRP A 109 -20.56 -0.03 -1.51
C TRP A 109 -21.80 0.65 -0.91
N GLY A 110 -22.84 -0.10 -0.57
CA GLY A 110 -24.14 0.48 -0.23
C GLY A 110 -24.75 1.28 -1.39
N SER A 111 -25.67 2.20 -1.09
CA SER A 111 -26.48 2.90 -2.11
C SER A 111 -26.29 4.42 -2.19
N ARG A 112 -25.70 5.06 -1.18
CA ARG A 112 -25.56 6.52 -1.12
C ARG A 112 -24.28 6.97 -1.82
N ALA A 113 -24.41 7.87 -2.81
CA ALA A 113 -23.28 8.32 -3.64
C ALA A 113 -22.08 8.86 -2.82
N GLU A 114 -22.30 9.78 -1.88
CA GLU A 114 -21.22 10.35 -1.07
C GLU A 114 -20.47 9.31 -0.22
N GLN A 115 -21.18 8.26 0.25
CA GLN A 115 -20.55 7.16 0.98
C GLN A 115 -19.69 6.32 0.04
N ILE A 116 -20.18 6.03 -1.17
CA ILE A 116 -19.44 5.27 -2.19
C ILE A 116 -18.16 6.00 -2.58
N GLU A 117 -18.26 7.32 -2.81
CA GLU A 117 -17.13 8.17 -3.18
C GLU A 117 -16.01 8.14 -2.12
N SER A 118 -16.37 8.38 -0.85
CA SER A 118 -15.40 8.38 0.26
C SER A 118 -14.83 6.99 0.56
N GLN A 119 -15.66 5.94 0.46
CA GLN A 119 -15.21 4.56 0.64
C GLN A 119 -14.26 4.12 -0.47
N ALA A 120 -14.49 4.53 -1.72
CA ALA A 120 -13.66 4.11 -2.85
C ALA A 120 -12.23 4.64 -2.71
N LEU A 121 -12.09 5.92 -2.38
CA LEU A 121 -10.78 6.54 -2.13
C LEU A 121 -10.06 5.86 -0.96
N ARG A 122 -10.78 5.56 0.13
CA ARG A 122 -10.23 4.86 1.29
C ARG A 122 -9.78 3.44 0.92
N GLN A 123 -10.58 2.71 0.16
CA GLN A 123 -10.28 1.34 -0.26
C GLN A 123 -9.00 1.31 -1.10
N VAL A 124 -8.89 2.18 -2.10
CA VAL A 124 -7.68 2.29 -2.93
C VAL A 124 -6.44 2.52 -2.06
N LYS A 125 -6.49 3.49 -1.15
CA LYS A 125 -5.38 3.80 -0.24
C LYS A 125 -5.01 2.62 0.68
N GLN A 126 -6.00 1.91 1.22
CA GLN A 126 -5.76 0.74 2.09
C GLN A 126 -5.11 -0.43 1.34
N CYS A 127 -5.44 -0.56 0.06
CA CYS A 127 -4.97 -1.64 -0.80
C CYS A 127 -3.73 -1.25 -1.63
N SER A 128 -3.20 -0.03 -1.52
CA SER A 128 -2.03 0.43 -2.26
C SER A 128 -0.84 -0.52 -2.15
N THR A 129 -0.49 -1.03 -0.97
CA THR A 129 0.61 -2.01 -0.84
C THR A 129 0.35 -3.31 -1.61
N ILE A 130 -0.91 -3.74 -1.73
CA ILE A 130 -1.26 -4.95 -2.49
C ILE A 130 -1.10 -4.62 -3.97
N LEU A 131 -1.68 -3.52 -4.44
CA LEU A 131 -1.58 -3.08 -5.84
C LEU A 131 -0.11 -2.88 -6.26
N GLY A 132 0.71 -2.23 -5.43
CA GLY A 132 2.14 -2.02 -5.68
C GLY A 132 2.93 -3.33 -5.80
N ALA A 133 2.49 -4.41 -5.15
CA ALA A 133 3.13 -5.71 -5.32
C ALA A 133 2.90 -6.34 -6.71
N PHE A 134 1.93 -5.85 -7.48
CA PHE A 134 1.60 -6.30 -8.84
C PHE A 134 1.82 -5.23 -9.91
N ALA A 135 1.94 -3.95 -9.53
CA ALA A 135 2.33 -2.83 -10.38
C ALA A 135 3.84 -2.59 -10.28
N THR A 136 4.65 -3.56 -10.71
CA THR A 136 6.11 -3.59 -10.46
C THR A 136 6.96 -3.11 -11.63
N ASN A 137 6.33 -2.76 -12.77
CA ASN A 137 7.01 -2.30 -13.97
C ASN A 137 6.09 -1.37 -14.80
N PRO A 138 6.65 -0.59 -15.75
CA PRO A 138 5.87 0.38 -16.53
C PRO A 138 4.65 -0.20 -17.25
N LYS A 139 4.71 -1.46 -17.70
CA LYS A 139 3.58 -2.12 -18.38
C LYS A 139 2.43 -2.40 -17.39
N THR A 140 2.75 -2.93 -16.21
CA THR A 140 1.77 -3.21 -15.15
C THR A 140 1.18 -1.94 -14.54
N GLU A 141 1.99 -0.90 -14.33
CA GLU A 141 1.52 0.41 -13.86
C GLU A 141 0.55 1.05 -14.87
N LEU A 142 0.91 1.06 -16.16
CA LEU A 142 0.02 1.56 -17.20
C LEU A 142 -1.28 0.75 -17.27
N ALA A 143 -1.20 -0.57 -17.19
CA ALA A 143 -2.37 -1.44 -17.20
C ALA A 143 -3.30 -1.15 -16.01
N LEU A 144 -2.75 -0.87 -14.83
CA LEU A 144 -3.52 -0.45 -13.66
C LEU A 144 -4.23 0.89 -13.93
N ILE A 145 -3.53 1.93 -14.41
CA ILE A 145 -4.15 3.24 -14.70
C ILE A 145 -5.29 3.09 -15.72
N GLN A 146 -5.09 2.31 -16.79
CA GLN A 146 -6.13 2.02 -17.79
C GLN A 146 -7.32 1.25 -17.20
N LYS A 147 -7.07 0.35 -16.24
CA LYS A 147 -8.15 -0.37 -15.55
C LYS A 147 -8.96 0.55 -14.65
N VAL A 148 -8.30 1.43 -13.89
CA VAL A 148 -8.96 2.47 -13.09
C VAL A 148 -9.78 3.40 -13.98
N GLN A 149 -9.23 3.80 -15.14
CA GLN A 149 -9.92 4.65 -16.11
C GLN A 149 -11.23 4.00 -16.58
N THR A 150 -11.17 2.73 -16.97
CA THR A 150 -12.34 1.97 -17.41
C THR A 150 -13.37 1.85 -16.29
N TYR A 151 -12.92 1.52 -15.08
CA TYR A 151 -13.79 1.40 -13.91
C TYR A 151 -14.52 2.70 -13.56
N CYS A 152 -13.81 3.84 -13.55
CA CYS A 152 -14.40 5.15 -13.28
C CYS A 152 -15.34 5.63 -14.39
N TYR A 153 -15.18 5.12 -15.62
CA TYR A 153 -16.10 5.41 -16.71
C TYR A 153 -17.41 4.62 -16.58
N GLU A 154 -17.31 3.36 -16.14
CA GLU A 154 -18.45 2.47 -15.95
C GLU A 154 -19.27 2.85 -14.71
N ASP A 155 -18.64 3.34 -13.64
CA ASP A 155 -19.33 3.88 -12.47
C ASP A 155 -19.41 5.41 -12.49
N THR A 156 -20.58 5.93 -12.87
CA THR A 156 -20.89 7.37 -12.91
C THR A 156 -20.59 8.11 -11.60
N LYS A 157 -20.63 7.44 -10.44
CA LYS A 157 -20.32 8.05 -9.13
C LYS A 157 -18.82 8.33 -8.97
N LEU A 158 -17.99 7.52 -9.62
CA LEU A 158 -16.53 7.61 -9.55
C LEU A 158 -15.90 8.36 -10.73
N MET A 159 -16.69 8.69 -11.75
CA MET A 159 -16.22 9.45 -12.92
C MET A 159 -15.50 10.75 -12.53
N LYS A 160 -16.00 11.49 -11.52
CA LYS A 160 -15.36 12.73 -11.02
C LYS A 160 -14.16 12.51 -10.10
N HIS A 161 -13.81 11.26 -9.77
CA HIS A 161 -12.74 10.89 -8.83
C HIS A 161 -11.50 10.27 -9.47
N PHE A 162 -11.51 10.00 -10.78
CA PHE A 162 -10.38 9.34 -11.45
C PHE A 162 -9.03 10.03 -11.15
N ARG A 163 -8.93 11.36 -11.28
CA ARG A 163 -7.70 12.08 -10.87
C ARG A 163 -7.29 11.78 -9.43
N GLN A 164 -8.22 11.86 -8.50
CA GLN A 164 -7.92 11.70 -7.07
C GLN A 164 -7.48 10.28 -6.74
N ILE A 165 -8.04 9.27 -7.44
CA ILE A 165 -7.60 7.89 -7.34
C ILE A 165 -6.17 7.73 -7.85
N VAL A 166 -5.84 8.29 -9.03
CA VAL A 166 -4.47 8.23 -9.57
C VAL A 166 -3.48 8.96 -8.66
N GLN A 167 -3.86 10.08 -8.05
CA GLN A 167 -3.05 10.78 -7.05
C GLN A 167 -2.77 9.92 -5.82
N ILE A 168 -3.74 9.14 -5.34
CA ILE A 168 -3.52 8.19 -4.24
C ILE A 168 -2.52 7.11 -4.66
N LEU A 169 -2.65 6.56 -5.88
CA LEU A 169 -1.72 5.55 -6.37
C LEU A 169 -0.29 6.10 -6.53
N TYR A 170 -0.14 7.35 -6.97
CA TYR A 170 1.15 8.02 -7.04
C TYR A 170 1.76 8.26 -5.64
N ASN A 171 0.98 8.85 -4.73
CA ASN A 171 1.45 9.18 -3.37
C ASN A 171 1.81 7.96 -2.52
N GLU A 172 1.31 6.78 -2.88
CA GLU A 172 1.58 5.52 -2.20
C GLU A 172 2.58 4.65 -2.98
N ASP A 173 3.33 5.24 -3.92
CA ASP A 173 4.38 4.62 -4.74
C ASP A 173 3.90 3.39 -5.55
N VAL A 174 2.62 3.37 -5.95
CA VAL A 174 2.03 2.28 -6.75
C VAL A 174 2.20 2.51 -8.24
N VAL A 175 2.17 3.77 -8.69
CA VAL A 175 2.40 4.14 -10.09
C VAL A 175 3.40 5.28 -10.15
N SER A 176 4.33 5.19 -11.08
CA SER A 176 5.36 6.20 -11.27
C SER A 176 4.83 7.42 -12.04
N GLU A 177 5.55 8.54 -11.89
CA GLU A 177 5.34 9.72 -12.75
C GLU A 177 5.42 9.35 -14.23
N SER A 178 6.43 8.56 -14.61
CA SER A 178 6.63 8.15 -15.99
C SER A 178 5.43 7.40 -16.59
N ALA A 179 4.78 6.53 -15.80
CA ALA A 179 3.58 5.81 -16.22
C ALA A 179 2.38 6.75 -16.38
N ILE A 180 2.22 7.74 -15.48
CA ILE A 180 1.15 8.74 -15.55
C ILE A 180 1.33 9.63 -16.79
N LEU A 181 2.54 10.13 -17.05
CA LEU A 181 2.86 10.94 -18.22
C LEU A 181 2.64 10.15 -19.51
N TYR A 182 3.11 8.90 -19.56
CA TYR A 182 2.87 8.01 -20.71
C TYR A 182 1.37 7.79 -20.95
N TRP A 183 0.61 7.51 -19.90
CA TRP A 183 -0.85 7.33 -19.99
C TRP A 183 -1.52 8.58 -20.56
N PHE A 184 -1.13 9.77 -20.07
CA PHE A 184 -1.70 11.04 -20.50
C PHE A 184 -1.43 11.34 -21.99
N GLU A 185 -0.21 11.08 -22.45
CA GLU A 185 0.19 11.40 -23.83
C GLU A 185 -0.34 10.41 -24.87
N LYS A 186 -0.30 9.10 -24.55
CA LYS A 186 -0.62 8.04 -25.54
C LYS A 186 -1.26 6.79 -24.96
N GLY A 187 -1.17 6.56 -23.66
CA GLY A 187 -1.67 5.33 -23.04
C GLY A 187 -3.15 5.33 -22.65
N ALA A 188 -3.86 6.46 -22.71
CA ALA A 188 -5.28 6.51 -22.34
C ALA A 188 -6.18 5.72 -23.28
N VAL A 189 -7.02 4.83 -22.71
CA VAL A 189 -8.02 4.04 -23.45
C VAL A 189 -9.24 4.89 -23.82
N ASN A 190 -10.12 4.39 -24.70
CA ASN A 190 -11.25 5.17 -25.21
C ASN A 190 -12.29 5.53 -24.13
N SER A 191 -12.45 4.70 -23.10
CA SER A 191 -13.42 4.87 -22.01
C SER A 191 -13.23 6.20 -21.28
N GLY A 192 -14.10 7.18 -21.57
CA GLY A 192 -14.04 8.52 -20.96
C GLY A 192 -12.78 9.33 -21.28
N LYS A 193 -12.01 8.98 -22.32
CA LYS A 193 -10.68 9.55 -22.63
C LYS A 193 -10.63 11.08 -22.51
N THR A 194 -11.48 11.77 -23.26
CA THR A 194 -11.50 13.24 -23.30
C THR A 194 -11.78 13.85 -21.93
N VAL A 195 -12.66 13.24 -21.14
CA VAL A 195 -13.02 13.71 -19.80
C VAL A 195 -11.85 13.53 -18.84
N PHE A 196 -11.23 12.34 -18.84
CA PHE A 196 -10.16 12.03 -17.90
C PHE A 196 -8.85 12.75 -18.23
N LEU A 197 -8.52 12.96 -19.51
CA LEU A 197 -7.39 13.81 -19.89
C LEU A 197 -7.58 15.24 -19.35
N LYS A 198 -8.76 15.84 -19.55
CA LYS A 198 -9.06 17.17 -18.99
C LYS A 198 -8.99 17.18 -17.46
N GLN A 199 -9.47 16.12 -16.81
CA GLN A 199 -9.44 16.02 -15.35
C GLN A 199 -8.00 15.92 -14.81
N MET A 200 -7.12 15.19 -15.50
CA MET A 200 -5.73 14.93 -15.12
C MET A 200 -4.77 16.07 -15.44
N GLU A 201 -5.13 16.97 -16.34
CA GLU A 201 -4.27 18.07 -16.80
C GLU A 201 -3.62 18.89 -15.66
N PRO A 202 -4.33 19.33 -14.60
CA PRO A 202 -3.70 20.05 -13.49
C PRO A 202 -2.65 19.21 -12.73
N PHE A 203 -2.87 17.90 -12.61
CA PHE A 203 -1.94 17.02 -11.91
C PHE A 203 -0.71 16.71 -12.76
N VAL A 204 -0.89 16.53 -14.07
CA VAL A 204 0.23 16.34 -15.01
C VAL A 204 1.09 17.59 -15.12
N GLN A 205 0.48 18.79 -15.11
CA GLN A 205 1.22 20.04 -15.06
C GLN A 205 2.06 20.13 -13.78
N TRP A 206 1.47 19.78 -12.63
CA TRP A 206 2.18 19.75 -11.35
C TRP A 206 3.37 18.76 -11.35
N LEU A 207 3.18 17.54 -11.87
CA LEU A 207 4.27 16.55 -11.97
C LEU A 207 5.47 17.12 -12.75
N LYS A 208 5.20 17.71 -13.92
CA LYS A 208 6.25 18.31 -14.77
C LYS A 208 7.00 19.47 -14.10
N THR A 209 6.34 20.23 -13.21
CA THR A 209 7.00 21.33 -12.49
C THR A 209 7.88 20.86 -11.34
N VAL A 210 7.51 19.77 -10.65
CA VAL A 210 8.28 19.23 -9.51
C VAL A 210 9.65 18.72 -9.97
N ASP A 211 9.72 18.08 -11.13
CA ASP A 211 10.98 17.57 -11.69
C ASP A 211 11.91 18.72 -12.13
N SER A 212 11.32 19.78 -12.71
CA SER A 212 12.07 20.97 -13.17
C SER A 212 12.72 21.75 -12.01
N GLU A 213 12.08 21.82 -10.84
CA GLU A 213 12.64 22.50 -9.65
C GLU A 213 13.72 21.65 -8.95
N SER A 214 13.77 20.34 -9.19
CA SER A 214 14.72 19.42 -8.55
C SER A 214 16.05 19.31 -9.32
N GLU A 215 16.09 19.73 -10.60
CA GLU A 215 17.30 19.74 -11.44
C GLU A 215 18.07 21.08 -11.39
N GLU A 216 17.50 22.12 -10.77
CA GLU A 216 18.11 23.46 -10.66
C GLU A 216 18.88 23.71 -9.34
N ASP A 217 18.93 22.71 -8.44
CA ASP A 217 19.71 22.68 -7.19
C ASP A 217 20.86 21.63 -7.23
#